data_AF-A0A1D2ADC7-F1
#
_entry.id   AF-A0A1D2ADC7-F1
#
_cell.length_a   1.000
_cell.length_b   1.000
_cell.length_c   1.000
_cell.angle_alpha   90.00
_cell.angle_beta   90.00
_cell.angle_gamma   90.00
#
_symmetry.space_group_name_H-M   'P 1'
#
loop_
_entity.id
_entity.type
_entity.pdbx_description
1 polymer ?
#
loop_
_entity_poly.entity_id
_entity_poly.type
_entity_poly.pdbx_seq_one_letter_code
_entity_poly.pdbx_strand_id
1 'polypeptide(L)'
;MQDSATKLATLEEAVQRLRESASFDRADPAPLCALGDAFVAAAEADADGPATLRALCSALEDGYGAALRVDARHAEARAGAGDARMALARALTAGGDEAAGQEALRGAEADYGAALARPERLGGWRERADVRYNLACCLARQGRAEEARQLLGALIASGAVAEATAREDADLAGLWQQA
;
A
#
# COMPACT_ATOMS: atom_id res chain seq x y z
N MET A 1 -14.65 -0.14 21.87
CA MET A 1 -14.82 -0.48 20.44
C MET A 1 -15.79 0.53 19.87
N GLN A 2 -15.33 1.44 19.00
CA GLN A 2 -16.25 2.22 18.18
C GLN A 2 -16.96 1.26 17.22
N ASP A 3 -18.26 1.46 17.01
CA ASP A 3 -19.04 0.75 16.01
C ASP A 3 -18.52 1.04 14.60
N SER A 4 -18.45 0.04 13.73
CA SER A 4 -17.88 0.16 12.36
C SER A 4 -18.58 1.26 11.55
N ALA A 5 -19.89 1.44 11.75
CA ALA A 5 -20.64 2.52 11.13
C ALA A 5 -20.15 3.91 11.56
N THR A 6 -19.79 4.07 12.84
CA THR A 6 -19.22 5.33 13.36
C THR A 6 -17.84 5.60 12.76
N LYS A 7 -17.02 4.55 12.57
CA LYS A 7 -15.70 4.67 11.95
C LYS A 7 -15.81 5.12 10.50
N LEU A 8 -16.72 4.52 9.72
CA LEU A 8 -16.94 4.89 8.31
C LEU A 8 -17.42 6.34 8.18
N ALA A 9 -18.40 6.76 8.98
CA ALA A 9 -18.88 8.15 8.95
C ALA A 9 -17.76 9.16 9.28
N THR A 10 -16.87 8.82 10.22
CA THR A 10 -15.71 9.66 10.55
C THR A 10 -14.73 9.75 9.38
N LEU A 11 -14.50 8.65 8.66
CA LEU A 11 -13.61 8.61 7.50
C LEU A 11 -14.20 9.38 6.31
N GLU A 12 -15.50 9.31 6.09
CA GLU A 12 -16.19 10.12 5.07
C GLU A 12 -16.03 11.62 5.34
N GLU A 13 -16.18 12.05 6.60
CA GLU A 13 -15.94 13.44 6.98
C GLU A 13 -14.47 13.84 6.79
N ALA A 14 -13.53 12.97 7.13
CA ALA A 14 -12.10 13.20 6.90
C ALA A 14 -11.78 13.38 5.41
N VAL A 15 -12.31 12.50 4.55
CA VAL A 15 -12.19 12.60 3.08
C VAL A 15 -12.69 13.95 2.57
N GLN A 16 -13.85 14.41 3.05
CA GLN A 16 -14.41 15.69 2.64
C GLN A 16 -13.50 16.86 3.02
N ARG A 17 -13.02 16.89 4.27
CA ARG A 17 -12.12 17.95 4.76
C ARG A 17 -10.76 17.94 4.04
N LEU A 18 -10.22 16.77 3.73
CA LEU A 18 -8.95 16.63 3.01
C LEU A 18 -9.07 17.10 1.55
N ARG A 19 -10.19 16.82 0.88
CA ARG A 19 -10.49 17.36 -0.46
C ARG A 19 -10.55 18.88 -0.45
N GLU A 20 -11.22 19.47 0.55
CA GLU A 20 -11.24 20.92 0.73
C GLU A 20 -9.83 21.46 0.98
N SER A 21 -9.05 20.83 1.86
CA SER A 21 -7.67 21.22 2.14
C SER A 21 -6.79 21.20 0.89
N ALA A 22 -6.88 20.14 0.07
CA ALA A 22 -6.13 20.01 -1.18
C ALA A 22 -6.50 21.09 -2.23
N SER A 23 -7.67 21.73 -2.08
CA SER A 23 -8.11 22.79 -2.99
C SER A 23 -7.45 24.15 -2.71
N PHE A 24 -6.98 24.38 -1.47
CA PHE A 24 -6.36 25.64 -1.03
C PHE A 24 -4.91 25.76 -1.47
N ASP A 25 -4.12 24.69 -1.36
CA ASP A 25 -2.74 24.63 -1.87
C ASP A 25 -2.59 23.46 -2.83
N ARG A 26 -2.61 23.79 -4.13
CA ARG A 26 -2.53 22.80 -5.21
C ARG A 26 -1.10 22.31 -5.47
N ALA A 27 -0.11 22.93 -4.85
CA ALA A 27 1.30 22.56 -4.99
C ALA A 27 1.78 21.65 -3.85
N ASP A 28 1.01 21.52 -2.79
CA ASP A 28 1.32 20.62 -1.68
C ASP A 28 0.71 19.22 -1.90
N PRO A 29 1.53 18.17 -2.05
CA PRO A 29 1.03 16.81 -2.16
C PRO A 29 0.53 16.21 -0.83
N ALA A 30 0.85 16.80 0.33
CA ALA A 30 0.56 16.19 1.62
C ALA A 30 -0.94 15.95 1.90
N PRO A 31 -1.87 16.89 1.62
CA PRO A 31 -3.30 16.65 1.77
C PRO A 31 -3.83 15.52 0.86
N LEU A 32 -3.21 15.34 -0.32
CA LEU A 32 -3.56 14.30 -1.28
C LEU A 32 -3.05 12.92 -0.83
N CYS A 33 -1.85 12.86 -0.23
CA CYS A 33 -1.36 11.64 0.42
C CYS A 33 -2.30 11.22 1.55
N ALA A 34 -2.63 12.15 2.45
CA ALA A 34 -3.56 11.88 3.56
C ALA A 34 -4.96 11.48 3.06
N LEU A 35 -5.42 12.03 1.93
CA LEU A 35 -6.66 11.61 1.27
C LEU A 35 -6.58 10.16 0.79
N GLY A 36 -5.44 9.75 0.22
CA GLY A 36 -5.15 8.35 -0.12
C GLY A 36 -5.24 7.44 1.11
N ASP A 37 -4.56 7.82 2.20
CA ASP A 37 -4.57 7.07 3.46
C ASP A 37 -5.99 6.92 4.04
N ALA A 38 -6.80 7.99 3.97
CA ALA A 38 -8.19 7.96 4.44
C ALA A 38 -9.07 6.99 3.64
N PHE A 39 -8.86 6.90 2.32
CA PHE A 39 -9.55 5.93 1.49
C PHE A 39 -9.11 4.49 1.76
N VAL A 40 -7.80 4.25 1.98
CA VAL A 40 -7.31 2.93 2.41
C VAL A 40 -7.93 2.53 3.75
N ALA A 41 -7.94 3.43 4.73
CA ALA A 41 -8.56 3.18 6.03
C ALA A 41 -10.07 2.91 5.94
N ALA A 42 -10.76 3.52 4.97
CA ALA A 42 -12.17 3.25 4.69
C ALA A 42 -12.37 1.85 4.09
N ALA A 43 -11.52 1.45 3.15
CA ALA A 43 -11.53 0.10 2.59
C ALA A 43 -11.28 -0.97 3.66
N GLU A 44 -10.35 -0.72 4.60
CA GLU A 44 -10.08 -1.64 5.71
C GLU A 44 -11.23 -1.70 6.73
N ALA A 45 -11.95 -0.60 6.93
CA ALA A 45 -13.08 -0.54 7.84
C ALA A 45 -14.32 -1.29 7.32
N ASP A 46 -14.47 -1.36 5.99
CA ASP A 46 -15.51 -2.11 5.29
C ASP A 46 -14.92 -3.34 4.58
N ALA A 47 -13.98 -4.03 5.25
CA ALA A 47 -13.34 -5.23 4.70
C ALA A 47 -14.41 -6.23 4.22
N ASP A 48 -14.29 -6.67 2.96
CA ASP A 48 -15.25 -7.53 2.23
C ASP A 48 -16.60 -6.87 1.87
N GLY A 49 -16.79 -5.62 2.23
CA GLY A 49 -17.97 -4.84 1.85
C GLY A 49 -17.93 -4.32 0.42
N PRO A 50 -19.09 -4.00 -0.16
CA PRO A 50 -19.22 -3.63 -1.57
C PRO A 50 -18.50 -2.32 -1.93
N ALA A 51 -18.08 -1.52 -0.93
CA ALA A 51 -17.37 -0.27 -1.15
C ALA A 51 -15.85 -0.41 -1.18
N THR A 52 -15.28 -1.55 -0.76
CA THR A 52 -13.82 -1.77 -0.65
C THR A 52 -13.07 -1.43 -1.95
N LEU A 53 -13.47 -2.04 -3.07
CA LEU A 53 -12.80 -1.81 -4.36
C LEU A 53 -12.88 -0.34 -4.80
N ARG A 54 -14.03 0.29 -4.58
CA ARG A 54 -14.23 1.71 -4.92
C ARG A 54 -13.32 2.60 -4.09
N ALA A 55 -13.24 2.36 -2.78
CA ALA A 55 -12.36 3.12 -1.89
C ALA A 55 -10.89 2.97 -2.29
N LEU A 56 -10.44 1.75 -2.62
CA LEU A 56 -9.08 1.51 -3.09
C LEU A 56 -8.77 2.19 -4.43
N CYS A 57 -9.71 2.18 -5.38
CA CYS A 57 -9.56 2.95 -6.63
C CYS A 57 -9.48 4.46 -6.34
N SER A 58 -10.32 5.00 -5.45
CA SER A 58 -10.24 6.41 -5.05
C SER A 58 -8.90 6.74 -4.38
N ALA A 59 -8.36 5.86 -3.55
CA ALA A 59 -7.03 6.04 -2.97
C ALA A 59 -5.95 6.22 -4.05
N LEU A 60 -6.03 5.42 -5.11
CA LEU A 60 -5.08 5.46 -6.22
C LEU A 60 -5.29 6.65 -7.16
N GLU A 61 -6.53 7.04 -7.43
CA GLU A 61 -6.86 8.07 -8.44
C GLU A 61 -6.91 9.49 -7.85
N ASP A 62 -7.67 9.65 -6.77
CA ASP A 62 -7.95 10.93 -6.10
C ASP A 62 -6.90 11.27 -5.05
N GLY A 63 -6.30 10.26 -4.42
CA GLY A 63 -5.26 10.42 -3.39
C GLY A 63 -3.85 10.41 -3.98
N TYR A 64 -3.18 9.25 -3.91
CA TYR A 64 -1.78 9.14 -4.26
C TYR A 64 -1.50 9.48 -5.73
N GLY A 65 -2.36 9.09 -6.67
CA GLY A 65 -2.20 9.46 -8.07
C GLY A 65 -2.30 10.97 -8.30
N ALA A 66 -3.13 11.67 -7.52
CA ALA A 66 -3.18 13.13 -7.54
C ALA A 66 -1.91 13.74 -6.95
N ALA A 67 -1.41 13.23 -5.81
CA ALA A 67 -0.14 13.65 -5.23
C ALA A 67 1.02 13.47 -6.22
N LEU A 68 1.04 12.36 -6.97
CA LEU A 68 2.06 12.07 -7.98
C LEU A 68 1.93 12.93 -9.24
N ARG A 69 0.77 13.52 -9.52
CA ARG A 69 0.64 14.56 -10.56
C ARG A 69 1.26 15.88 -10.12
N VAL A 70 1.30 16.16 -8.81
CA VAL A 70 1.97 17.33 -8.22
C VAL A 70 3.48 17.12 -8.16
N ASP A 71 3.95 16.01 -7.57
CA ASP A 71 5.35 15.58 -7.63
C ASP A 71 5.45 14.09 -7.99
N ALA A 72 5.79 13.79 -9.24
CA ALA A 72 5.93 12.41 -9.74
C ALA A 72 7.00 11.58 -9.01
N ARG A 73 7.88 12.24 -8.26
CA ARG A 73 8.97 11.64 -7.47
C ARG A 73 8.68 11.66 -5.97
N HIS A 74 7.44 11.94 -5.56
CA HIS A 74 7.06 11.93 -4.15
C HIS A 74 7.10 10.51 -3.58
N ALA A 75 8.08 10.25 -2.71
CA ALA A 75 8.39 8.89 -2.28
C ALA A 75 7.28 8.27 -1.41
N GLU A 76 6.67 9.04 -0.51
CA GLU A 76 5.57 8.55 0.34
C GLU A 76 4.32 8.23 -0.48
N ALA A 77 3.97 9.08 -1.45
CA ALA A 77 2.85 8.82 -2.36
C ALA A 77 3.08 7.55 -3.20
N ARG A 78 4.33 7.27 -3.60
CA ARG A 78 4.69 6.00 -4.26
C ARG A 78 4.53 4.81 -3.31
N ALA A 79 5.04 4.89 -2.09
CA ALA A 79 4.88 3.83 -1.11
C ALA A 79 3.39 3.55 -0.81
N GLY A 80 2.61 4.59 -0.52
CA GLY A 80 1.17 4.47 -0.27
C GLY A 80 0.38 3.96 -1.47
N ALA A 81 0.73 4.36 -2.70
CA ALA A 81 0.14 3.77 -3.91
C ALA A 81 0.45 2.27 -4.01
N GLY A 82 1.68 1.86 -3.68
CA GLY A 82 2.05 0.44 -3.59
C GLY A 82 1.21 -0.33 -2.58
N ASP A 83 1.02 0.24 -1.39
CA ASP A 83 0.22 -0.37 -0.31
C ASP A 83 -1.27 -0.51 -0.73
N ALA A 84 -1.85 0.55 -1.30
CA ALA A 84 -3.21 0.53 -1.82
C ALA A 84 -3.39 -0.50 -2.95
N ARG A 85 -2.40 -0.66 -3.84
CA ARG A 85 -2.43 -1.69 -4.88
C ARG A 85 -2.31 -3.10 -4.33
N MET A 86 -1.53 -3.32 -3.28
CA MET A 86 -1.47 -4.61 -2.57
C MET A 86 -2.85 -4.97 -1.99
N ALA A 87 -3.51 -4.01 -1.34
CA ALA A 87 -4.87 -4.19 -0.82
C ALA A 87 -5.87 -4.46 -1.96
N LEU A 88 -5.77 -3.72 -3.07
CA LEU A 88 -6.62 -3.92 -4.25
C LEU A 88 -6.41 -5.31 -4.86
N ALA A 89 -5.17 -5.77 -4.97
CA ALA A 89 -4.86 -7.10 -5.47
C ALA A 89 -5.50 -8.20 -4.60
N ARG A 90 -5.44 -8.05 -3.26
CA ARG A 90 -6.10 -8.97 -2.33
C ARG A 90 -7.62 -8.99 -2.53
N ALA A 91 -8.25 -7.82 -2.59
CA ALA A 91 -9.70 -7.71 -2.78
C ALA A 91 -10.17 -8.28 -4.13
N LEU A 92 -9.46 -7.99 -5.23
CA LEU A 92 -9.77 -8.50 -6.56
C LEU A 92 -9.63 -10.02 -6.63
N THR A 93 -8.55 -10.57 -6.06
CA THR A 93 -8.31 -12.02 -6.01
C THR A 93 -9.39 -12.71 -5.18
N ALA A 94 -9.78 -12.15 -4.03
CA ALA A 94 -10.87 -12.68 -3.21
C ALA A 94 -12.23 -12.64 -3.94
N GLY A 95 -12.44 -11.63 -4.80
CA GLY A 95 -13.59 -11.53 -5.69
C GLY A 95 -13.54 -12.44 -6.93
N GLY A 96 -12.48 -13.23 -7.10
CA GLY A 96 -12.30 -14.16 -8.22
C GLY A 96 -11.70 -13.56 -9.49
N ASP A 97 -11.26 -12.30 -9.47
CA ASP A 97 -10.58 -11.66 -10.60
C ASP A 97 -9.05 -11.73 -10.42
N GLU A 98 -8.49 -12.92 -10.63
CA GLU A 98 -7.05 -13.15 -10.50
C GLU A 98 -6.24 -12.31 -11.50
N ALA A 99 -6.76 -12.08 -12.71
CA ALA A 99 -6.05 -11.33 -13.75
C ALA A 99 -5.88 -9.86 -13.35
N ALA A 100 -6.96 -9.22 -12.87
CA ALA A 100 -6.87 -7.86 -12.36
C ALA A 100 -6.06 -7.80 -11.06
N GLY A 101 -6.15 -8.82 -10.20
CA GLY A 101 -5.31 -8.95 -9.02
C GLY A 101 -3.81 -8.95 -9.35
N GLN A 102 -3.39 -9.72 -10.36
CA GLN A 102 -2.01 -9.75 -10.83
C GLN A 102 -1.56 -8.43 -11.47
N GLU A 103 -2.45 -7.75 -12.19
CA GLU A 103 -2.15 -6.40 -12.71
C GLU A 103 -1.93 -5.39 -11.58
N ALA A 104 -2.75 -5.44 -10.53
CA ALA A 104 -2.56 -4.61 -9.35
C ALA A 104 -1.22 -4.88 -8.66
N LEU A 105 -0.78 -6.15 -8.55
CA LEU A 105 0.54 -6.50 -8.01
C LEU A 105 1.69 -5.94 -8.86
N ARG A 106 1.62 -6.03 -10.19
CA ARG A 106 2.63 -5.41 -11.08
C ARG A 106 2.72 -3.90 -10.88
N GLY A 107 1.58 -3.24 -10.71
CA GLY A 107 1.55 -1.83 -10.36
C GLY A 107 2.18 -1.53 -8.99
N ALA A 108 1.91 -2.37 -7.98
CA ALA A 108 2.48 -2.20 -6.64
C ALA A 108 4.01 -2.32 -6.67
N GLU A 109 4.54 -3.31 -7.38
CA GLU A 109 5.98 -3.46 -7.59
C GLU A 109 6.61 -2.22 -8.23
N ALA A 110 5.99 -1.68 -9.29
CA ALA A 110 6.47 -0.49 -9.96
C ALA A 110 6.50 0.73 -9.02
N ASP A 111 5.47 0.89 -8.20
CA ASP A 111 5.37 1.99 -7.23
C ASP A 111 6.41 1.86 -6.10
N TYR A 112 6.57 0.66 -5.49
CA TYR A 112 7.63 0.42 -4.51
C TYR A 112 9.03 0.58 -5.10
N GLY A 113 9.26 0.09 -6.32
CA GLY A 113 10.52 0.26 -7.03
C GLY A 113 10.86 1.73 -7.27
N ALA A 114 9.87 2.53 -7.67
CA ALA A 114 10.03 3.98 -7.82
C ALA A 114 10.31 4.69 -6.49
N ALA A 115 9.65 4.29 -5.40
CA ALA A 115 9.91 4.80 -4.06
C ALA A 115 11.35 4.49 -3.61
N LEU A 116 11.80 3.25 -3.85
CA LEU A 116 13.12 2.76 -3.46
C LEU A 116 14.26 3.22 -4.37
N ALA A 117 13.97 3.79 -5.54
CA ALA A 117 14.98 4.37 -6.43
C ALA A 117 15.71 5.56 -5.81
N ARG A 118 15.04 6.28 -4.89
CA ARG A 118 15.60 7.39 -4.11
C ARG A 118 15.28 7.20 -2.63
N PRO A 119 15.86 6.17 -1.98
CA PRO A 119 15.47 5.77 -0.65
C PRO A 119 15.75 6.88 0.38
N GLU A 120 16.63 7.84 0.09
CA GLU A 120 16.85 9.04 0.89
C GLU A 120 15.60 9.91 1.10
N ARG A 121 14.56 9.72 0.27
CA ARG A 121 13.29 10.44 0.34
C ARG A 121 12.20 9.70 1.13
N LEU A 122 12.42 8.44 1.51
CA LEU A 122 11.45 7.58 2.24
C LEU A 122 11.56 7.72 3.77
N GLY A 123 12.00 8.87 4.28
CA GLY A 123 12.24 9.03 5.71
C GLY A 123 13.46 8.25 6.22
N GLY A 124 13.32 7.69 7.42
CA GLY A 124 14.39 7.03 8.16
C GLY A 124 14.71 5.62 7.68
N TRP A 125 15.54 4.90 8.45
CA TRP A 125 15.91 3.53 8.14
C TRP A 125 14.72 2.57 8.21
N ARG A 126 13.80 2.79 9.16
CA ARG A 126 12.68 1.89 9.41
C ARG A 126 11.65 1.96 8.30
N GLU A 127 11.26 3.16 7.89
CA GLU A 127 10.33 3.40 6.79
C GLU A 127 10.88 2.82 5.46
N ARG A 128 12.18 2.97 5.23
CA ARG A 128 12.87 2.33 4.09
C ARG A 128 12.84 0.80 4.15
N ALA A 129 12.90 0.22 5.35
CA ALA A 129 12.82 -1.22 5.54
C ALA A 129 11.39 -1.71 5.32
N ASP A 130 10.39 -0.97 5.80
CA ASP A 130 8.97 -1.27 5.61
C ASP A 130 8.61 -1.34 4.12
N VAL A 131 9.06 -0.36 3.30
CA VAL A 131 8.83 -0.40 1.85
C VAL A 131 9.52 -1.60 1.18
N ARG A 132 10.71 -2.00 1.64
CA ARG A 132 11.38 -3.21 1.14
C ARG A 132 10.64 -4.48 1.56
N TYR A 133 10.10 -4.51 2.77
CA TYR A 133 9.29 -5.63 3.25
C TYR A 133 8.03 -5.78 2.40
N ASN A 134 7.32 -4.69 2.14
CA ASN A 134 6.12 -4.70 1.31
C ASN A 134 6.43 -5.11 -0.14
N LEU A 135 7.58 -4.72 -0.68
CA LEU A 135 8.07 -5.23 -1.97
C LEU A 135 8.34 -6.75 -1.92
N ALA A 136 8.91 -7.28 -0.84
CA ALA A 136 9.12 -8.73 -0.70
C ALA A 136 7.78 -9.49 -0.69
N CYS A 137 6.79 -8.97 0.04
CA CYS A 137 5.42 -9.50 0.03
C CYS A 137 4.82 -9.46 -1.39
N CYS A 138 4.97 -8.35 -2.11
CA CYS A 138 4.51 -8.21 -3.48
C CYS A 138 5.14 -9.25 -4.42
N LEU A 139 6.46 -9.43 -4.35
CA LEU A 139 7.20 -10.42 -5.16
C LEU A 139 6.76 -11.85 -4.84
N ALA A 140 6.56 -12.17 -3.55
CA ALA A 140 6.08 -13.48 -3.13
C ALA A 140 4.68 -13.78 -3.70
N ARG A 141 3.77 -12.79 -3.64
CA ARG A 141 2.41 -12.87 -4.21
C ARG A 141 2.38 -13.02 -5.73
N GLN A 142 3.42 -12.56 -6.41
CA GLN A 142 3.61 -12.77 -7.86
C GLN A 142 4.29 -14.11 -8.20
N GLY A 143 4.61 -14.95 -7.20
CA GLY A 143 5.32 -16.23 -7.40
C GLY A 143 6.83 -16.08 -7.63
N ARG A 144 7.40 -14.88 -7.43
CA ARG A 144 8.83 -14.59 -7.59
C ARG A 144 9.59 -14.90 -6.30
N ALA A 145 9.51 -16.15 -5.88
CA ALA A 145 9.93 -16.58 -4.54
C ALA A 145 11.42 -16.32 -4.24
N GLU A 146 12.30 -16.47 -5.23
CA GLU A 146 13.75 -16.27 -5.02
C GLU A 146 14.08 -14.81 -4.70
N GLU A 147 13.51 -13.87 -5.46
CA GLU A 147 13.73 -12.44 -5.27
C GLU A 147 13.12 -11.96 -3.94
N ALA A 148 11.93 -12.47 -3.60
CA ALA A 148 11.30 -12.22 -2.32
C ALA A 148 12.17 -12.73 -1.15
N ARG A 149 12.73 -13.95 -1.24
CA ARG A 149 13.63 -14.51 -0.22
C ARG A 149 14.92 -13.71 -0.09
N GLN A 150 15.50 -13.26 -1.19
CA GLN A 150 16.70 -12.42 -1.15
C GLN A 150 16.45 -11.12 -0.38
N LEU A 151 15.34 -10.44 -0.70
CA LEU A 151 14.98 -9.18 -0.06
C LEU A 151 14.62 -9.36 1.42
N LEU A 152 13.81 -10.37 1.73
CA LEU A 152 13.41 -10.69 3.09
C LEU A 152 14.59 -11.15 3.95
N GLY A 153 15.49 -11.97 3.40
CA GLY A 153 16.70 -12.42 4.07
C GLY A 153 17.62 -11.26 4.45
N ALA A 154 17.76 -10.25 3.58
CA ALA A 154 18.50 -9.03 3.90
C ALA A 154 17.86 -8.24 5.06
N LEU A 155 16.53 -8.14 5.09
CA LEU A 155 15.79 -7.46 6.17
C LEU A 155 15.93 -8.17 7.51
N ILE A 156 15.88 -9.50 7.50
CA ILE A 156 16.09 -10.32 8.70
C ILE A 156 17.54 -10.18 9.19
N ALA A 157 18.52 -10.29 8.29
CA ALA A 157 19.93 -10.16 8.63
C ALA A 157 20.28 -8.78 9.19
N SER A 158 19.62 -7.71 8.74
CA SER A 158 19.80 -6.36 9.29
C SER A 158 19.01 -6.12 10.59
N GLY A 159 18.21 -7.07 11.06
CA GLY A 159 17.33 -6.90 12.22
C GLY A 159 16.15 -5.96 11.99
N ALA A 160 15.80 -5.68 10.74
CA ALA A 160 14.65 -4.83 10.39
C ALA A 160 13.32 -5.57 10.61
N VAL A 161 13.33 -6.88 10.36
CA VAL A 161 12.17 -7.76 10.50
C VAL A 161 12.59 -9.00 11.28
N ALA A 162 11.79 -9.41 12.25
CA ALA A 162 12.00 -10.69 12.93
C ALA A 162 11.49 -11.83 12.04
N GLU A 163 12.26 -12.91 11.90
CA GLU A 163 11.86 -14.07 11.09
C GLU A 163 10.51 -14.64 11.54
N ALA A 164 10.25 -14.68 12.86
CA ALA A 164 8.97 -15.14 13.41
C ALA A 164 7.79 -14.32 12.87
N THR A 165 7.92 -12.99 12.82
CA THR A 165 6.90 -12.10 12.26
C THR A 165 6.70 -12.36 10.76
N ALA A 166 7.78 -12.52 10.00
CA ALA A 166 7.69 -12.80 8.57
C ALA A 166 7.05 -14.17 8.25
N ARG A 167 7.17 -15.15 9.16
CA ARG A 167 6.52 -16.46 9.02
C ARG A 167 5.02 -16.43 9.25
N GLU A 168 4.53 -15.46 10.01
CA GLU A 168 3.11 -15.27 10.29
C GLU A 168 2.39 -14.48 9.19
N ASP A 169 3.14 -13.82 8.30
CA ASP A 169 2.57 -13.01 7.23
C ASP A 169 2.01 -13.88 6.08
N ALA A 170 0.70 -13.72 5.83
CA ALA A 170 -0.02 -14.46 4.80
C ALA A 170 0.51 -14.16 3.38
N ASP A 171 1.02 -12.95 3.12
CA ASP A 171 1.56 -12.59 1.80
C ASP A 171 2.92 -13.27 1.53
N LEU A 172 3.60 -13.77 2.57
CA LEU A 172 4.85 -14.52 2.49
C LEU A 172 4.67 -16.04 2.62
N ALA A 173 3.43 -16.53 2.84
CA ALA A 173 3.16 -17.93 3.11
C ALA A 173 3.76 -18.91 2.07
N GLY A 174 3.75 -18.52 0.79
CA GLY A 174 4.30 -19.32 -0.31
C GLY A 174 5.82 -19.50 -0.26
N LEU A 175 6.56 -18.65 0.46
CA LEU A 175 8.02 -18.76 0.57
C LEU A 175 8.45 -19.91 1.47
N TRP A 176 7.65 -20.24 2.48
CA TRP A 176 7.97 -21.19 3.54
C TRP A 176 7.61 -22.64 3.19
N GLN A 177 6.66 -22.84 2.28
CA GLN A 177 6.17 -24.17 1.89
C GLN A 177 7.09 -24.91 0.91
N GLN A 178 8.14 -24.25 0.40
CA GLN A 178 9.04 -24.77 -0.63
C GLN A 178 10.47 -25.06 -0.12
N ALA A 179 10.64 -25.24 1.20
CA ALA A 179 11.92 -25.59 1.82
C ALA A 179 12.06 -27.10 2.04
#